data_AF-A0A6G8CTX4-F1
#
_entry.id   AF-A0A6G8CTX4-F1
#
_cell.length_a   1.000
_cell.length_b   1.000
_cell.length_c   1.000
_cell.angle_alpha   90.00
_cell.angle_beta   90.00
_cell.angle_gamma   90.00
#
_symmetry.space_group_name_H-M   'P 1'
#
loop_
_entity.id
_entity.type
_entity.pdbx_description
1 polymer ?
#
loop_
_entity_poly.entity_id
_entity_poly.type
_entity_poly.pdbx_seq_one_letter_code
_entity_poly.pdbx_strand_id
1 'polypeptide(L)'
;MANQITEAAAMLWRTISKKGGWWSAYRLAREWTPVLSLADIETHLIALWKCGYLAAEFTKRDGSVYAFTVGCIPLPDEQLPAALLTNEFITAKPPRPDLMSSNYEAPEPNYRDGAMDFATHPSLHQGQRFAFKGIANA
;
A
#
# COMPACT_ATOMS: atom_id res chain seq x y z
N MET A 1 6.89 25.48 -24.94
CA MET A 1 5.86 25.27 -23.90
C MET A 1 6.59 24.89 -22.62
N ALA A 2 7.06 25.90 -21.90
CA ALA A 2 7.93 25.74 -20.75
C ALA A 2 7.18 26.17 -19.48
N ASN A 3 7.21 25.30 -18.48
CA ASN A 3 7.21 25.63 -17.05
C ASN A 3 5.93 26.28 -16.48
N GLN A 4 4.81 25.57 -16.53
CA GLN A 4 3.74 25.76 -15.53
C GLN A 4 3.55 24.49 -14.70
N ILE A 5 4.67 23.96 -14.20
CA ILE A 5 4.59 22.97 -13.13
C ILE A 5 4.29 23.78 -11.87
N THR A 6 3.12 23.54 -11.27
CA THR A 6 2.76 24.14 -9.99
C THR A 6 3.71 23.63 -8.90
N GLU A 7 3.96 24.46 -7.88
CA GLU A 7 4.81 24.07 -6.74
C GLU A 7 4.29 22.78 -6.07
N ALA A 8 2.97 22.62 -5.99
CA ALA A 8 2.32 21.41 -5.50
C ALA A 8 2.65 20.16 -6.36
N ALA A 9 2.68 20.29 -7.69
CA ALA A 9 3.05 19.19 -8.57
C ALA A 9 4.53 18.82 -8.42
N ALA A 10 5.43 19.81 -8.27
CA ALA A 10 6.84 19.55 -7.98
C ALA A 10 7.01 18.82 -6.64
N MET A 11 6.29 19.22 -5.61
CA MET A 11 6.31 18.56 -4.30
C MET A 11 5.79 17.10 -4.35
N LEU A 12 4.70 16.85 -5.10
CA LEU A 12 4.21 15.49 -5.32
C LEU A 12 5.26 14.63 -6.03
N TRP A 13 5.86 15.15 -7.11
CA TRP A 13 6.92 14.46 -7.83
C TRP A 13 8.10 14.11 -6.91
N ARG A 14 8.55 15.05 -6.07
CA ARG A 14 9.62 14.83 -5.08
C ARG A 14 9.32 13.69 -4.12
N THR A 15 8.09 13.58 -3.67
CA THR A 15 7.73 12.49 -2.74
C THR A 15 7.70 11.13 -3.42
N ILE A 16 7.18 11.07 -4.64
CA ILE A 16 7.14 9.83 -5.42
C ILE A 16 8.56 9.40 -5.80
N SER A 17 9.41 10.34 -6.21
CA SER A 17 10.80 10.05 -6.60
C SER A 17 11.68 9.64 -5.43
N LYS A 18 11.48 10.24 -4.24
CA LYS A 18 12.22 9.86 -3.01
C LYS A 18 11.77 8.55 -2.40
N LYS A 19 10.45 8.32 -2.29
CA LYS A 19 9.91 7.09 -1.67
C LYS A 19 9.97 5.90 -2.62
N GLY A 20 9.95 6.15 -3.93
CA GLY A 20 9.92 5.12 -4.97
C GLY A 20 8.65 4.27 -4.96
N GLY A 21 8.55 3.37 -5.92
CA GLY A 21 7.42 2.46 -6.08
C GLY A 21 6.17 3.09 -6.72
N TRP A 22 5.08 2.32 -6.72
CA TRP A 22 3.83 2.66 -7.38
C TRP A 22 2.83 3.29 -6.41
N TRP A 23 2.34 4.48 -6.76
CA TRP A 23 1.46 5.32 -5.95
C TRP A 23 0.13 5.58 -6.65
N SER A 24 -0.98 5.26 -5.98
CA SER A 24 -2.32 5.67 -6.44
C SER A 24 -2.65 7.05 -5.89
N ALA A 25 -3.53 7.78 -6.59
CA ALA A 25 -4.01 9.10 -6.14
C ALA A 25 -4.61 9.02 -4.72
N TYR A 26 -5.37 7.97 -4.41
CA TYR A 26 -5.93 7.73 -3.07
C TYR A 26 -4.86 7.55 -1.99
N ARG A 27 -3.76 6.84 -2.30
CA ARG A 27 -2.68 6.64 -1.34
C ARG A 27 -1.94 7.94 -1.06
N LEU A 28 -1.71 8.75 -2.09
CA LEU A 28 -1.12 10.08 -1.94
C LEU A 28 -2.06 11.01 -1.17
N ALA A 29 -3.37 10.99 -1.45
CA ALA A 29 -4.34 11.78 -0.71
C ALA A 29 -4.30 11.48 0.80
N ARG A 30 -4.16 10.22 1.21
CA ARG A 30 -4.03 9.86 2.64
C ARG A 30 -2.79 10.42 3.32
N GLU A 31 -1.67 10.54 2.60
CA GLU A 31 -0.44 11.09 3.17
C GLU A 31 -0.45 12.63 3.21
N TRP A 32 -1.16 13.25 2.27
CA TRP A 32 -1.15 14.69 2.05
C TRP A 32 -2.38 15.42 2.58
N THR A 33 -3.38 14.72 3.13
CA THR A 33 -4.52 15.35 3.82
C THR A 33 -4.04 16.06 5.10
N PRO A 34 -4.46 17.31 5.36
CA PRO A 34 -5.48 18.12 4.66
C PRO A 34 -4.92 19.13 3.64
N VAL A 35 -3.64 19.05 3.29
CA VAL A 35 -2.94 20.06 2.47
C VAL A 35 -3.45 20.12 1.03
N LEU A 36 -3.78 18.96 0.45
CA LEU A 36 -4.28 18.85 -0.93
C LEU A 36 -5.55 18.03 -0.97
N SER A 37 -6.53 18.47 -1.78
CA SER A 37 -7.71 17.66 -2.07
C SER A 37 -7.36 16.54 -3.05
N LEU A 38 -8.17 15.48 -3.06
CA LEU A 38 -7.98 14.37 -3.99
C LEU A 38 -8.03 14.83 -5.45
N ALA A 39 -8.95 15.74 -5.79
CA ALA A 39 -9.10 16.25 -7.15
C ALA A 39 -7.86 17.03 -7.60
N ASP A 40 -7.25 17.82 -6.70
CA ASP A 40 -6.03 18.56 -7.00
C ASP A 40 -4.85 17.61 -7.23
N ILE A 41 -4.75 16.55 -6.42
CA ILE A 41 -3.72 15.52 -6.60
C ILE A 41 -3.86 14.81 -7.95
N GLU A 42 -5.08 14.43 -8.34
CA GLU A 42 -5.32 13.80 -9.65
C GLU A 42 -4.97 14.72 -10.80
N THR A 43 -5.36 15.99 -10.76
CA THR A 43 -5.04 16.95 -11.82
C THR A 43 -3.53 17.17 -11.95
N HIS A 44 -2.80 17.28 -10.84
CA HIS A 44 -1.35 17.40 -10.83
C HIS A 44 -0.65 16.13 -11.34
N LEU A 45 -1.12 14.94 -10.95
CA LEU A 45 -0.56 13.67 -11.45
C LEU A 45 -0.77 13.50 -12.95
N ILE A 46 -1.96 13.84 -13.46
CA ILE A 46 -2.25 13.80 -14.90
C ILE A 46 -1.36 14.78 -15.66
N ALA A 47 -1.14 15.99 -15.13
CA ALA A 47 -0.24 16.97 -15.74
C ALA A 47 1.21 16.45 -15.79
N LEU A 48 1.72 15.89 -14.70
CA LEU A 48 3.06 15.30 -14.63
C LEU A 48 3.24 14.12 -15.60
N TRP A 49 2.24 13.24 -15.67
CA TRP A 49 2.23 12.11 -16.60
C TRP A 49 2.23 12.57 -18.07
N LYS A 50 1.37 13.53 -18.44
CA LYS A 50 1.31 14.07 -19.81
C LYS A 50 2.63 14.68 -20.26
N CYS A 51 3.41 15.24 -19.34
CA CYS A 51 4.72 15.81 -19.63
C CYS A 51 5.87 14.79 -19.56
N GLY A 52 5.61 13.52 -19.26
CA GLY A 52 6.63 12.46 -19.22
C GLY A 52 7.49 12.45 -17.95
N TYR A 53 7.09 13.18 -16.90
CA TYR A 53 7.79 13.17 -15.60
C TYR A 53 7.46 11.95 -14.74
N LEU A 54 6.36 11.26 -15.04
CA LEU A 54 5.89 10.06 -14.36
C LEU A 54 5.41 9.02 -15.36
N ALA A 55 5.56 7.74 -15.03
CA ALA A 55 4.90 6.63 -15.71
C ALA A 55 3.53 6.40 -15.06
N ALA A 56 2.55 5.99 -15.86
CA ALA A 56 1.23 5.60 -15.37
C ALA A 56 0.90 4.18 -15.83
N GLU A 57 0.39 3.36 -14.92
CA GLU A 57 -0.18 2.06 -15.20
C GLU A 57 -1.61 1.99 -14.68
N PHE A 58 -2.46 1.25 -15.39
CA PHE A 58 -3.83 1.03 -14.94
C PHE A 58 -3.96 -0.32 -14.26
N THR A 59 -4.33 -0.31 -12.98
CA THR A 59 -4.58 -1.50 -12.18
C THR A 59 -6.08 -1.68 -11.94
N LYS A 60 -6.60 -2.91 -12.12
CA LYS A 60 -8.03 -3.24 -11.93
C LYS A 60 -8.60 -2.88 -10.54
N ARG A 61 -7.77 -2.78 -9.50
CA ARG A 61 -8.18 -2.46 -8.12
C ARG A 61 -8.04 -0.99 -7.75
N ASP A 62 -6.90 -0.40 -8.10
CA ASP A 62 -6.48 0.91 -7.58
C ASP A 62 -6.66 2.04 -8.60
N GLY A 63 -7.13 1.71 -9.82
CA GLY A 63 -7.26 2.66 -10.92
C GLY A 63 -5.92 3.02 -11.53
N SER A 64 -5.71 4.30 -11.84
CA SER A 64 -4.44 4.82 -12.32
C SER A 64 -3.43 4.88 -11.17
N VAL A 65 -2.29 4.23 -11.39
CA VAL A 65 -1.17 4.20 -10.47
C VAL A 65 0.03 4.84 -11.15
N TYR A 66 0.74 5.70 -10.43
CA TYR A 66 1.84 6.50 -10.95
C TYR A 66 3.14 6.12 -10.27
N ALA A 67 4.22 6.06 -11.03
CA ALA A 67 5.56 5.79 -10.51
C ALA A 67 6.60 6.63 -11.25
N PHE A 68 7.72 6.88 -10.57
CA PHE A 68 8.92 7.38 -11.22
C PHE A 68 9.72 6.18 -11.74
N THR A 69 10.00 6.15 -13.05
CA THR A 69 10.72 5.04 -13.72
C THR A 69 11.96 5.55 -14.45
N VAL A 70 12.82 4.66 -14.91
CA VAL A 70 14.08 4.99 -15.61
C VAL A 70 13.86 5.83 -16.88
N GLY A 71 12.69 5.72 -17.50
CA GLY A 71 12.32 6.51 -18.69
C GLY A 71 11.73 7.89 -18.40
N CYS A 72 11.56 8.27 -17.14
CA CYS A 72 10.95 9.55 -16.76
C CYS A 72 11.97 10.70 -16.84
N ILE A 73 11.51 11.84 -17.37
CA ILE A 73 12.32 13.07 -17.47
C ILE A 73 12.47 13.67 -16.05
N PRO A 74 13.64 14.18 -15.66
CA PRO A 74 13.79 14.96 -14.43
C PRO A 74 13.11 16.33 -14.55
N LEU A 75 12.58 16.86 -13.44
CA LEU A 75 12.14 18.25 -13.44
C LEU A 75 13.34 19.21 -13.68
N PRO A 76 13.11 20.33 -14.40
CA PRO A 76 14.11 21.38 -14.47
C PRO A 76 14.41 21.87 -13.04
N ASP A 77 15.69 21.97 -12.72
CA ASP A 77 16.24 22.36 -11.40
C ASP A 77 16.29 21.27 -10.31
N GLU A 78 15.88 20.02 -10.59
CA GLU A 78 16.05 18.92 -9.62
C GLU A 78 17.00 17.81 -10.08
N GLN A 79 17.95 17.48 -9.20
CA GLN A 79 18.81 16.31 -9.39
C GLN A 79 18.01 15.04 -9.13
N LEU A 80 18.09 14.09 -10.08
CA LEU A 80 17.53 12.75 -9.93
C LEU A 80 18.00 12.12 -8.62
N PRO A 81 17.10 11.54 -7.80
CA PRO A 81 17.53 10.85 -6.59
C PRO A 81 18.49 9.73 -6.96
N ALA A 82 19.64 9.68 -6.28
CA ALA A 82 20.73 8.72 -6.53
C ALA A 82 20.28 7.25 -6.48
N ALA A 83 19.14 6.97 -5.85
CA ALA A 83 18.53 5.65 -5.80
C ALA A 83 18.16 5.08 -7.19
N LEU A 84 18.00 5.91 -8.23
CA LEU A 84 17.75 5.45 -9.60
C LEU A 84 19.02 5.04 -10.36
N LEU A 85 20.21 5.44 -9.87
CA LEU A 85 21.49 5.05 -10.48
C LEU A 85 21.87 3.61 -10.12
N THR A 86 21.36 3.12 -8.99
CA THR A 86 21.38 1.71 -8.59
C THR A 86 20.11 1.06 -9.11
N ASN A 87 20.23 0.13 -10.07
CA ASN A 87 19.19 -0.67 -10.72
C ASN A 87 18.25 -1.48 -9.79
N GLU A 88 18.14 -1.14 -8.50
CA GLU A 88 17.42 -1.87 -7.46
C GLU A 88 16.15 -1.16 -6.99
N PHE A 89 15.60 -0.21 -7.75
CA PHE A 89 14.18 0.06 -7.59
C PHE A 89 13.44 -1.16 -8.12
N ILE A 90 13.00 -1.99 -7.17
CA ILE A 90 12.07 -3.09 -7.39
C ILE A 90 10.81 -2.46 -8.00
N THR A 91 10.80 -2.33 -9.31
CA THR A 91 9.70 -1.89 -10.17
C THR A 91 8.56 -2.90 -10.13
N ALA A 92 8.86 -4.13 -9.71
CA ALA A 92 7.87 -5.15 -9.43
C ALA A 92 7.12 -4.79 -8.14
N LYS A 93 5.82 -4.52 -8.27
CA LYS A 93 4.89 -4.58 -7.14
C LYS A 93 5.20 -5.87 -6.35
N PRO A 94 5.42 -5.81 -5.02
CA PRO A 94 5.72 -7.02 -4.25
C PRO A 94 4.62 -8.04 -4.57
N PRO A 95 4.98 -9.25 -5.04
CA PRO A 95 4.00 -10.26 -5.35
C PRO A 95 3.17 -10.49 -4.10
N ARG A 96 1.84 -10.43 -4.25
CA ARG A 96 0.95 -10.70 -3.12
C ARG A 96 1.29 -12.11 -2.61
N PRO A 97 1.47 -12.32 -1.30
CA PRO A 97 1.48 -13.69 -0.78
C PRO A 97 0.15 -14.30 -1.18
N ASP A 98 0.23 -15.30 -2.04
CA ASP A 98 -0.94 -16.01 -2.52
C ASP A 98 -1.53 -16.77 -1.33
N LEU A 99 -2.62 -16.23 -0.79
CA LEU A 99 -3.31 -16.71 0.41
C LEU A 99 -3.77 -18.17 0.28
N MET A 100 -3.79 -18.71 -0.94
CA MET A 100 -4.21 -20.08 -1.24
C MET A 100 -3.04 -21.07 -1.46
N SER A 101 -1.78 -20.62 -1.57
CA SER A 101 -0.63 -21.51 -1.85
C SER A 101 0.41 -21.58 -0.73
N SER A 102 0.32 -20.72 0.29
CA SER A 102 1.04 -20.96 1.54
C SER A 102 0.38 -22.13 2.27
N ASN A 103 1.12 -23.24 2.45
CA ASN A 103 0.76 -24.22 3.47
C ASN A 103 0.54 -23.46 4.78
N TYR A 104 -0.66 -23.54 5.35
CA TYR A 104 -0.93 -22.93 6.65
C TYR A 104 -0.02 -23.59 7.68
N GLU A 105 1.02 -22.86 8.10
CA GLU A 105 1.87 -23.25 9.21
C GLU A 105 1.27 -22.61 10.46
N ALA A 106 0.66 -23.43 11.32
CA ALA A 106 0.10 -22.96 12.57
C ALA A 106 1.23 -22.34 13.41
N PRO A 107 1.05 -21.15 13.99
CA PRO A 107 2.06 -20.56 14.87
C PRO A 107 2.33 -21.51 16.03
N GLU A 108 3.61 -21.71 16.35
CA GLU A 108 3.99 -22.50 17.52
C GLU A 108 3.34 -21.89 18.78
N PRO A 109 2.70 -22.71 19.63
CA PRO A 109 2.03 -22.20 20.82
C PRO A 109 3.08 -21.65 21.79
N ASN A 110 3.22 -20.32 21.82
CA ASN A 110 3.98 -19.63 22.85
C ASN A 110 3.21 -19.69 24.16
N TYR A 111 3.45 -20.75 24.93
CA TYR A 111 2.89 -20.90 26.26
C TYR A 111 3.44 -19.80 27.17
N ARG A 112 2.55 -18.96 27.70
CA ARG A 112 2.85 -18.01 28.79
C ARG A 112 1.98 -18.40 29.97
N ASP A 113 2.58 -18.49 31.15
CA ASP A 113 1.85 -18.70 32.40
C ASP A 113 0.77 -17.62 32.55
N GLY A 114 -0.50 -18.06 32.53
CA GLY A 114 -1.69 -17.19 32.63
C GLY A 114 -2.33 -16.76 31.29
N ALA A 115 -1.85 -17.23 30.14
CA ALA A 115 -2.56 -17.04 28.87
C ALA A 115 -3.78 -17.97 28.78
N MET A 116 -4.93 -17.47 28.29
CA MET A 116 -6.09 -18.30 27.99
C MET A 116 -5.75 -19.25 26.83
N ASP A 117 -5.58 -20.53 27.17
CA ASP A 117 -5.38 -21.60 26.22
C ASP A 117 -6.66 -21.85 25.39
N PHE A 118 -6.59 -21.68 24.06
CA PHE A 118 -7.67 -22.10 23.16
C PHE A 118 -7.90 -23.62 23.19
N ALA A 119 -6.90 -24.40 23.65
CA ALA A 119 -6.96 -25.85 23.77
C ALA A 119 -7.77 -26.34 24.98
N THR A 120 -7.87 -25.52 26.04
CA THR A 120 -8.59 -25.82 27.28
C THR A 120 -9.65 -24.75 27.54
N HIS A 121 -10.41 -24.38 26.50
CA HIS A 121 -11.64 -23.65 26.72
C HIS A 121 -12.58 -24.51 27.59
N PRO A 122 -13.13 -23.99 28.70
CA PRO A 122 -14.05 -24.75 29.57
C PRO A 122 -15.36 -25.15 28.87
N SER A 123 -15.61 -24.66 27.65
CA SER A 123 -16.71 -25.07 26.78
C SER A 123 -16.40 -26.30 25.90
N LEU A 124 -15.16 -26.77 25.87
CA LEU A 124 -14.70 -27.95 25.12
C LEU A 124 -14.42 -29.11 26.09
N HIS A 125 -15.47 -29.78 26.56
CA HIS A 125 -15.31 -31.10 27.17
C HIS A 125 -15.10 -32.14 26.07
N GLN A 126 -13.90 -32.74 26.02
CA GLN A 126 -13.57 -33.90 25.15
C GLN A 126 -13.87 -33.70 23.66
N GLY A 127 -13.65 -32.49 23.12
CA GLY A 127 -13.80 -32.22 21.68
C GLY A 127 -15.26 -32.21 21.17
N GLN A 128 -16.26 -32.27 22.05
CA GLN A 128 -17.67 -32.11 21.67
C GLN A 128 -18.22 -30.75 22.12
N ARG A 129 -18.92 -30.08 21.20
CA ARG A 129 -19.63 -28.83 21.50
C ARG A 129 -20.92 -29.17 22.27
N PHE A 130 -20.90 -29.01 23.58
CA PHE A 130 -22.14 -29.04 24.37
C PHE A 130 -22.83 -27.68 24.28
N ALA A 131 -23.93 -27.62 23.54
CA ALA A 131 -24.81 -26.46 23.58
C ALA A 131 -25.47 -26.39 24.97
N PHE A 132 -25.45 -25.21 25.59
CA PHE A 132 -26.15 -24.95 26.85
C PHE A 132 -27.65 -25.21 26.66
N LYS A 133 -28.17 -26.28 27.28
CA LYS A 133 -29.62 -26.48 27.39
C LYS A 133 -30.08 -25.73 28.62
N GLY A 134 -30.77 -24.60 28.40
CA GLY A 134 -31.45 -23.87 29.46
C GLY A 134 -32.44 -24.79 30.17
N ILE A 135 -32.47 -24.70 31.50
CA ILE A 135 -33.43 -25.41 32.34
C ILE A 135 -34.81 -24.85 32.01
N ALA A 136 -35.65 -25.63 31.33
CA ALA A 136 -37.08 -25.35 31.26
C ALA A 136 -37.67 -25.69 32.63
N ASN A 137 -37.93 -24.67 33.44
CA ASN A 137 -38.71 -24.84 34.66
C ASN A 137 -40.13 -25.27 34.25
N ALA A 138 -40.53 -26.44 34.76
CA ALA A 138 -41.90 -26.96 34.70
C ALA A 138 -42.81 -26.23 35.69
#